data_AF-A0A6A5ZN34-F1
#
_entry.id   AF-A0A6A5ZN34-F1
#
_cell.length_a   1.000
_cell.length_b   1.000
_cell.length_c   1.000
_cell.angle_alpha   90.00
_cell.angle_beta   90.00
_cell.angle_gamma   90.00
#
_symmetry.space_group_name_H-M   'P 1'
#
loop_
_entity.id
_entity.type
_entity.pdbx_description
1 polymer ?
#
loop_
_entity_poly.entity_id
_entity_poly.type
_entity_poly.pdbx_seq_one_letter_code
_entity_poly.pdbx_strand_id
1 'polypeptide(L)'
;MSWIGQVPRVQYHPFEDGLVNQINEDPPVQPANTAAGDFVSARRHLNSITYQVKADYSGLPENNSEVLDRVQEVAEALASTSNVRDAAMFPTFRAKFLPAPHGLYTPTDYFAVAFTVVKEAYRIQRYGATSLIFKDTVNVAQPADYDATFRARLGQFNQCVRNFKKTADNVMRMAYHQEYLVTPFNLFLLLSDEVRDFNARQGEGAAQPSNHPHPSHPYFFDPNDG
;
A
#
# COMPACT_ATOMS: atom_id res chain seq x y z
N MET A 1 28.28 0.32 -9.29
CA MET A 1 28.23 1.58 -8.50
C MET A 1 26.93 1.58 -7.71
N SER A 2 26.99 1.26 -6.42
CA SER A 2 25.82 1.19 -5.53
C SER A 2 25.58 2.54 -4.89
N TRP A 3 24.62 3.32 -5.40
CA TRP A 3 24.14 4.55 -4.79
C TRP A 3 22.94 4.23 -3.88
N ILE A 4 23.16 3.41 -2.86
CA ILE A 4 22.22 3.36 -1.73
C ILE A 4 22.61 4.55 -0.86
N GLY A 5 22.08 5.72 -1.20
CA GLY A 5 22.15 6.87 -0.31
C GLY A 5 21.52 6.46 1.01
N GLN A 6 22.32 6.42 2.08
CA GLN A 6 21.80 6.21 3.42
C GLN A 6 20.68 7.23 3.62
N VAL A 7 19.46 6.74 3.86
CA VAL A 7 18.37 7.61 4.28
C VAL A 7 18.88 8.29 5.55
N PRO A 8 19.06 9.62 5.57
CA PRO A 8 19.56 10.29 6.76
C PRO A 8 18.65 9.88 7.91
N ARG A 9 19.23 9.38 9.00
CA ARG A 9 18.50 9.15 10.25
C ARG A 9 17.96 10.51 10.67
N VAL A 10 16.71 10.79 10.33
CA VAL A 10 16.00 11.96 10.81
C VAL A 10 15.96 11.78 12.33
N GLN A 11 16.61 12.68 13.06
CA GLN A 11 16.40 12.79 14.51
C GLN A 11 14.96 13.24 14.71
N TYR A 12 14.07 12.26 14.77
CA TYR A 12 12.70 12.47 15.15
C TYR A 12 12.72 12.75 16.65
N HIS A 13 12.37 13.98 17.04
CA HIS A 13 12.09 14.29 18.43
C HIS A 13 10.75 13.64 18.76
N PRO A 14 10.72 12.55 19.55
CA PRO A 14 9.48 11.87 19.86
C PRO A 14 8.53 12.84 20.55
N PHE A 15 7.23 12.73 20.26
CA PHE A 15 6.22 13.18 21.21
C PHE A 15 6.45 12.36 22.49
N GLU A 16 7.11 12.96 23.49
CA GLU A 16 7.84 12.21 24.52
C GLU A 16 6.97 11.37 25.47
N ASP A 17 5.65 11.50 25.47
CA ASP A 17 4.78 10.66 26.31
C ASP A 17 3.52 10.18 25.57
N GLY A 18 3.33 8.86 25.51
CA GLY A 18 2.02 8.26 25.23
C GLY A 18 1.77 7.63 23.86
N LEU A 19 2.76 7.34 23.01
CA LEU A 19 2.50 6.69 21.71
C LEU A 19 1.83 5.31 21.85
N VAL A 20 2.34 4.44 22.73
CA VAL A 20 1.65 3.16 23.04
C VAL A 20 0.25 3.39 23.60
N ASN A 21 0.06 4.45 24.41
CA ASN A 21 -1.27 4.80 24.94
C ASN A 21 -2.22 5.29 23.84
N GLN A 22 -1.77 6.13 22.91
CA GLN A 22 -2.54 6.62 21.76
C GLN A 22 -2.91 5.51 20.76
N ILE A 23 -2.10 4.45 20.67
CA ILE A 23 -2.39 3.26 19.89
C ILE A 23 -3.44 2.39 20.61
N ASN A 24 -3.39 2.34 21.94
CA ASN A 24 -4.33 1.57 22.77
C ASN A 24 -5.67 2.27 23.02
N GLU A 25 -5.78 3.58 22.79
CA GLU A 25 -6.97 4.39 23.07
C GLU A 25 -8.13 4.23 22.06
N ASP A 26 -7.93 3.50 20.96
CA ASP A 26 -9.03 3.24 20.03
C ASP A 26 -10.07 2.34 20.73
N PRO A 27 -11.35 2.78 20.84
CA PRO A 27 -12.34 2.07 21.63
C PRO A 27 -12.61 0.67 21.06
N PRO A 28 -12.89 -0.32 21.93
CA PRO A 28 -13.18 -1.68 21.49
C PRO A 28 -14.38 -1.69 20.52
N VAL A 29 -14.19 -2.37 19.40
CA VAL A 29 -15.24 -2.51 18.38
C VAL A 29 -16.38 -3.36 18.96
N GLN A 30 -17.57 -2.79 19.06
CA GLN A 30 -18.74 -3.48 19.62
C GLN A 30 -19.35 -4.46 18.62
N PRO A 31 -19.86 -5.62 19.07
CA PRO A 31 -20.57 -6.57 18.22
C PRO A 31 -21.86 -5.95 17.66
N ALA A 32 -22.20 -6.31 16.42
CA ALA A 32 -23.39 -5.81 15.74
C ALA A 32 -24.66 -6.31 16.45
N ASN A 33 -25.49 -5.41 16.97
CA ASN A 33 -26.83 -5.75 17.49
C ASN A 33 -27.91 -4.86 16.86
N THR A 34 -28.84 -5.54 16.19
CA THR A 34 -30.21 -5.16 15.79
C THR A 34 -30.43 -4.04 14.77
N ALA A 35 -31.53 -4.21 14.03
CA ALA A 35 -31.89 -3.56 12.77
C ALA A 35 -31.93 -2.02 12.79
N ALA A 36 -31.62 -1.45 11.63
CA ALA A 36 -31.51 -0.02 11.38
C ALA A 36 -32.87 0.70 11.47
N GLY A 37 -32.99 1.57 12.47
CA GLY A 37 -34.02 2.61 12.52
C GLY A 37 -33.47 4.00 12.87
N ASP A 38 -32.25 4.09 13.42
CA ASP A 38 -31.62 5.34 13.84
C ASP A 38 -30.14 5.45 13.43
N PHE A 39 -29.62 6.68 13.50
CA PHE A 39 -28.22 7.00 13.17
C PHE A 39 -27.22 6.23 14.03
N VAL A 40 -27.55 5.97 15.29
CA VAL A 40 -26.67 5.27 16.25
C VAL A 40 -26.47 3.81 15.85
N SER A 41 -27.56 3.13 15.47
CA SER A 41 -27.55 1.74 15.04
C SER A 41 -26.86 1.56 13.69
N ALA A 42 -27.09 2.49 12.75
CA ALA A 42 -26.36 2.53 11.48
C ALA A 42 -24.85 2.72 11.71
N ARG A 43 -24.44 3.67 12.56
CA ARG A 43 -23.03 3.89 12.91
C ARG A 43 -22.42 2.66 13.59
N ARG A 44 -23.14 2.02 14.52
CA ARG A 44 -22.68 0.78 15.17
C ARG A 44 -22.49 -0.34 14.14
N HIS A 45 -23.41 -0.49 13.20
CA HIS A 45 -23.30 -1.48 12.14
C HIS A 45 -22.09 -1.23 11.22
N LEU A 46 -21.89 0.01 10.77
CA LEU A 46 -20.74 0.39 9.94
C LEU A 46 -19.40 0.23 10.67
N ASN A 47 -19.41 0.35 11.99
CA ASN A 47 -18.23 0.12 12.82
C ASN A 47 -18.07 -1.34 13.26
N SER A 48 -18.95 -2.27 12.87
CA SER A 48 -18.80 -3.68 13.26
C SER A 48 -17.59 -4.33 12.60
N ILE A 49 -16.97 -5.29 13.29
CA ILE A 49 -15.81 -6.03 12.77
C ILE A 49 -16.27 -6.83 11.54
N THR A 50 -15.63 -6.60 10.41
CA THR A 50 -15.83 -7.34 9.15
C THR A 50 -14.74 -8.36 8.91
N TYR A 51 -13.54 -8.14 9.47
CA TYR A 51 -12.41 -9.06 9.40
C TYR A 51 -11.68 -9.11 10.75
N GLN A 52 -11.34 -10.31 11.20
CA GLN A 52 -10.58 -10.52 12.44
C GLN A 52 -9.35 -11.39 12.15
N VAL A 53 -8.19 -10.96 12.64
CA VAL A 53 -6.96 -11.75 12.59
C VAL A 53 -7.08 -12.92 13.57
N LYS A 54 -6.67 -14.13 13.15
CA LYS A 54 -6.68 -15.33 13.99
C LYS A 54 -5.38 -15.55 14.76
N ALA A 55 -4.27 -15.05 14.20
CA ALA A 55 -2.97 -15.08 14.87
C ALA A 55 -3.06 -14.44 16.26
N ASP A 56 -2.22 -14.92 17.16
CA ASP A 56 -2.11 -14.33 18.49
C ASP A 56 -1.53 -12.91 18.44
N TYR A 57 -1.43 -12.28 19.60
CA TYR A 57 -0.86 -10.94 19.76
C TYR A 57 0.67 -10.93 19.72
N SER A 58 1.30 -12.01 19.26
CA SER A 58 2.76 -12.10 19.19
C SER A 58 3.34 -11.10 18.20
N GLY A 59 4.45 -10.49 18.60
CA GLY A 59 5.16 -9.49 17.80
C GLY A 59 4.51 -8.11 17.76
N LEU A 60 3.45 -7.86 18.53
CA LEU A 60 2.99 -6.50 18.79
C LEU A 60 4.05 -5.72 19.56
N PRO A 61 4.29 -4.44 19.21
CA PRO A 61 5.22 -3.60 19.95
C PRO A 61 4.70 -3.35 21.37
N GLU A 62 5.56 -3.53 22.38
CA GLU A 62 5.21 -3.39 23.80
C GLU A 62 5.59 -2.02 24.37
N ASN A 63 6.47 -1.29 23.68
CA ASN A 63 7.00 -0.01 24.12
C ASN A 63 7.21 0.96 22.94
N ASN A 64 7.44 2.23 23.25
CA ASN A 64 7.62 3.27 22.22
C ASN A 64 8.82 3.00 21.31
N SER A 65 9.90 2.40 21.82
CA SER A 65 11.08 2.07 21.00
C SER A 65 10.73 1.06 19.91
N GLU A 66 10.00 -0.01 20.27
CA GLU A 66 9.56 -1.01 19.31
C GLU A 66 8.57 -0.45 18.28
N VAL A 67 7.69 0.47 18.69
CA VAL A 67 6.83 1.20 17.75
C VAL A 67 7.69 1.97 16.75
N LEU A 68 8.69 2.73 17.22
CA LEU A 68 9.57 3.51 16.37
C LEU A 68 10.37 2.63 15.40
N ASP A 69 10.83 1.45 15.83
CA ASP A 69 11.51 0.50 14.94
C ASP A 69 10.59 0.05 13.79
N ARG A 70 9.31 -0.22 14.09
CA ARG A 70 8.32 -0.60 13.05
C ARG A 70 8.01 0.56 12.12
N VAL A 71 7.91 1.78 12.66
CA VAL A 71 7.71 3.00 11.87
C VAL A 71 8.89 3.22 10.92
N GLN A 72 10.11 3.04 11.42
CA GLN A 72 11.32 3.13 10.61
C GLN A 72 11.31 2.10 9.47
N GLU A 73 10.97 0.84 9.75
CA GLU A 73 10.89 -0.23 8.74
C GLU A 73 9.91 0.11 7.59
N VAL A 74 8.75 0.69 7.92
CA VAL A 74 7.73 1.13 6.96
C VAL A 74 8.18 2.37 6.19
N ALA A 75 8.75 3.37 6.88
CA ALA A 75 9.25 4.59 6.24
C ALA A 75 10.38 4.27 5.23
N GLU A 76 11.29 3.37 5.58
CA GLU A 76 12.33 2.89 4.67
C GLU A 76 11.76 2.13 3.47
N ALA A 77 10.69 1.35 3.67
CA ALA A 77 10.00 0.68 2.58
C ALA A 77 9.41 1.69 1.58
N LEU A 78 8.73 2.74 2.07
CA LEU A 78 8.17 3.82 1.24
C LEU A 78 9.26 4.61 0.51
N ALA A 79 10.37 4.95 1.18
CA ALA A 79 11.47 5.69 0.59
C ALA A 79 12.23 4.88 -0.49
N SER A 80 12.29 3.56 -0.35
CA SER A 80 12.98 2.66 -1.28
C SER A 80 12.22 2.46 -2.61
N THR A 81 11.00 2.97 -2.71
CA THR A 81 10.12 2.78 -3.88
C THR A 81 10.65 3.47 -5.16
N SER A 82 11.65 4.34 -5.05
CA SER A 82 12.26 5.02 -6.21
C SER A 82 12.85 4.06 -7.25
N ASN A 83 13.46 2.96 -6.81
CA ASN A 83 14.26 2.03 -7.63
C ASN A 83 13.50 0.79 -8.14
N VAL A 84 12.18 0.79 -8.01
CA VAL A 84 11.33 -0.38 -8.26
C VAL A 84 11.02 -0.53 -9.74
N ARG A 85 11.23 -1.74 -10.28
CA ARG A 85 10.76 -2.15 -11.60
C ARG A 85 9.27 -2.47 -11.52
N ASP A 86 8.43 -1.45 -11.69
CA ASP A 86 6.98 -1.64 -11.76
C ASP A 86 6.56 -1.94 -13.21
N ALA A 87 5.56 -2.81 -13.40
CA ALA A 87 5.09 -3.18 -14.74
C ALA A 87 4.43 -2.01 -15.46
N ALA A 88 3.64 -1.23 -14.75
CA ALA A 88 3.11 0.01 -15.26
C ALA A 88 4.03 1.15 -14.80
N MET A 89 5.18 1.33 -15.46
CA MET A 89 5.97 2.56 -15.33
C MET A 89 5.18 3.74 -15.91
N PHE A 90 4.10 4.16 -15.27
CA PHE A 90 3.62 5.51 -15.48
C PHE A 90 4.71 6.45 -14.95
N PRO A 91 5.36 7.25 -15.80
CA PRO A 91 6.47 8.11 -15.39
C PRO A 91 6.07 9.05 -14.23
N THR A 92 4.78 9.36 -14.15
CA THR A 92 4.15 10.18 -13.11
C THR A 92 4.30 9.60 -11.70
N PHE A 93 4.14 8.29 -11.50
CA PHE A 93 4.34 7.69 -10.17
C PHE A 93 5.82 7.67 -9.79
N ARG A 94 6.70 7.39 -10.75
CA ARG A 94 8.15 7.40 -10.50
C ARG A 94 8.64 8.77 -10.02
N ALA A 95 8.17 9.85 -10.65
CA ALA A 95 8.59 11.21 -10.32
C ALA A 95 8.30 11.58 -8.85
N LYS A 96 7.16 11.13 -8.31
CA LYS A 96 6.75 11.46 -6.92
C LYS A 96 7.71 10.93 -5.86
N PHE A 97 8.34 9.78 -6.10
CA PHE A 97 9.24 9.11 -5.16
C PHE A 97 10.72 9.40 -5.42
N LEU A 98 11.06 10.34 -6.32
CA LEU A 98 12.45 10.77 -6.50
C LEU A 98 12.96 11.46 -5.22
N PRO A 99 14.27 11.47 -4.97
CA PRO A 99 14.83 12.31 -3.92
C PRO A 99 14.54 13.79 -4.17
N ALA A 100 14.54 14.59 -3.10
CA ALA A 100 14.49 16.05 -3.20
C ALA A 100 15.63 16.57 -4.12
N PRO A 101 15.39 17.62 -4.92
CA PRO A 101 14.19 18.45 -4.96
C PRO A 101 13.11 17.97 -5.95
N HIS A 102 13.28 16.82 -6.60
CA HIS A 102 12.42 16.39 -7.71
C HIS A 102 11.22 15.55 -7.27
N GLY A 103 11.33 14.89 -6.11
CA GLY A 103 10.22 14.15 -5.49
C GLY A 103 9.12 15.04 -4.97
N LEU A 104 7.91 14.48 -4.92
CA LEU A 104 6.79 15.08 -4.21
C LEU A 104 6.87 14.82 -2.71
N TYR A 105 7.32 13.63 -2.31
CA TYR A 105 7.30 13.18 -0.92
C TYR A 105 8.65 13.39 -0.23
N THR A 106 8.60 13.97 0.96
CA THR A 106 9.75 14.24 1.81
C THR A 106 9.98 13.11 2.84
N PRO A 107 11.16 13.03 3.47
CA PRO A 107 11.40 12.13 4.60
C PRO A 107 10.33 12.24 5.69
N THR A 108 9.92 13.45 6.03
CA THR A 108 8.88 13.72 7.05
C THR A 108 7.54 13.09 6.67
N ASP A 109 7.15 13.16 5.40
CA ASP A 109 5.91 12.55 4.91
C ASP A 109 5.94 11.02 5.07
N TYR A 110 7.07 10.38 4.73
CA TYR A 110 7.23 8.93 4.90
C TYR A 110 7.07 8.49 6.35
N PHE A 111 7.68 9.22 7.29
CA PHE A 111 7.54 8.93 8.72
C PHE A 111 6.10 9.12 9.21
N ALA A 112 5.44 10.22 8.84
CA ALA A 112 4.07 10.50 9.25
C ALA A 112 3.10 9.39 8.77
N VAL A 113 3.20 9.01 7.49
CA VAL A 113 2.42 7.90 6.93
C VAL A 113 2.76 6.57 7.61
N ALA A 114 4.04 6.30 7.86
CA ALA A 114 4.48 5.09 8.54
C ALA A 114 3.90 4.97 9.96
N PHE A 115 3.83 6.07 10.72
CA PHE A 115 3.15 6.09 12.02
C PHE A 115 1.69 5.66 11.91
N THR A 116 0.94 6.24 10.96
CA THR A 116 -0.47 5.87 10.79
C THR A 116 -0.63 4.41 10.36
N VAL A 117 0.23 3.92 9.46
CA VAL A 117 0.23 2.52 9.03
C VAL A 117 0.49 1.57 10.21
N VAL A 118 1.49 1.85 11.04
CA VAL A 118 1.81 1.01 12.22
C VAL A 118 0.67 1.03 13.23
N LYS A 119 0.07 2.21 13.49
CA LYS A 119 -1.11 2.33 14.34
C LYS A 119 -2.27 1.48 13.81
N GLU A 120 -2.58 1.58 12.52
CA GLU A 120 -3.67 0.80 11.91
C GLU A 120 -3.37 -0.71 11.90
N ALA A 121 -2.12 -1.10 11.64
CA ALA A 121 -1.71 -2.50 11.71
C ALA A 121 -1.93 -3.07 13.12
N TYR A 122 -1.61 -2.28 14.15
CA TYR A 122 -1.82 -2.67 15.54
C TYR A 122 -3.31 -2.82 15.85
N ARG A 123 -4.11 -1.83 15.44
CA ARG A 123 -5.56 -1.83 15.60
C ARG A 123 -6.20 -3.04 14.93
N ILE A 124 -5.79 -3.37 13.70
CA ILE A 124 -6.29 -4.54 12.96
C ILE A 124 -5.91 -5.84 13.66
N GLN A 125 -4.67 -5.97 14.15
CA GLN A 125 -4.24 -7.17 14.87
C GLN A 125 -5.02 -7.36 16.18
N ARG A 126 -5.28 -6.28 16.92
CA ARG A 126 -6.00 -6.32 18.22
C ARG A 126 -7.51 -6.48 18.07
N TYR A 127 -8.12 -5.69 17.20
CA TYR A 127 -9.57 -5.46 17.18
C TYR A 127 -10.22 -5.82 15.84
N GLY A 128 -9.43 -6.23 14.85
CA GLY A 128 -9.92 -6.48 13.51
C GLY A 128 -10.13 -5.21 12.69
N ALA A 129 -10.57 -5.41 11.46
CA ALA A 129 -10.92 -4.35 10.52
C ALA A 129 -12.44 -4.23 10.39
N THR A 130 -12.91 -3.02 10.09
CA THR A 130 -14.34 -2.67 10.00
C THR A 130 -14.76 -2.32 8.57
N SER A 131 -13.81 -2.25 7.62
CA SER A 131 -14.13 -1.90 6.24
C SER A 131 -15.10 -2.91 5.63
N LEU A 132 -16.18 -2.42 5.02
CA LEU A 132 -17.18 -3.25 4.38
C LEU A 132 -16.65 -3.98 3.15
N ILE A 133 -15.51 -3.56 2.58
CA ILE A 133 -14.90 -4.21 1.43
C ILE A 133 -14.57 -5.68 1.71
N PHE A 134 -14.25 -6.02 2.96
CA PHE A 134 -13.94 -7.40 3.38
C PHE A 134 -15.18 -8.30 3.48
N LYS A 135 -16.39 -7.76 3.29
CA LYS A 135 -17.60 -8.59 3.10
C LYS A 135 -17.67 -9.17 1.68
N ASP A 136 -16.97 -8.58 0.72
CA ASP A 136 -16.87 -9.13 -0.63
C ASP A 136 -15.87 -10.29 -0.64
N THR A 137 -16.32 -11.45 -1.10
CA THR A 137 -15.54 -12.69 -1.20
C THR A 137 -14.22 -12.53 -1.96
N VAL A 138 -14.12 -11.60 -2.90
CA VAL A 138 -12.87 -11.38 -3.66
C VAL A 138 -11.79 -10.66 -2.83
N ASN A 139 -12.20 -9.95 -1.78
CA ASN A 139 -11.32 -9.18 -0.90
C ASN A 139 -11.15 -9.86 0.48
N VAL A 140 -11.70 -11.06 0.65
CA VAL A 140 -11.54 -11.84 1.87
C VAL A 140 -10.08 -12.29 1.98
N ALA A 141 -9.50 -12.07 3.16
CA ALA A 141 -8.19 -12.54 3.54
C ALA A 141 -8.03 -14.04 3.25
N GLN A 142 -6.88 -14.44 2.71
CA GLN A 142 -6.60 -15.86 2.52
C GLN A 142 -6.14 -16.49 3.84
N PRO A 143 -6.15 -17.82 3.99
CA PRO A 143 -5.64 -18.48 5.21
C PRO A 143 -4.25 -17.97 5.65
N ALA A 144 -3.36 -17.70 4.68
CA ALA A 144 -2.05 -17.12 4.93
C ALA A 144 -2.08 -15.72 5.57
N ASP A 145 -3.12 -14.92 5.30
CA ASP A 145 -3.32 -13.61 5.90
C ASP A 145 -3.93 -13.70 7.31
N TYR A 146 -4.81 -14.68 7.57
CA TYR A 146 -5.45 -14.87 8.88
C TYR A 146 -4.47 -15.25 9.98
N ASP A 147 -3.52 -16.11 9.65
CA ASP A 147 -2.56 -16.70 10.59
C ASP A 147 -1.25 -15.89 10.66
N ALA A 148 -1.14 -14.80 9.88
CA ALA A 148 0.01 -13.92 9.90
C ALA A 148 0.09 -13.16 11.24
N THR A 149 1.21 -13.34 11.95
CA THR A 149 1.59 -12.49 13.10
C THR A 149 1.73 -11.04 12.66
N PHE A 150 1.68 -10.12 13.63
CA PHE A 150 1.83 -8.68 13.36
C PHE A 150 3.07 -8.38 12.51
N ARG A 151 4.20 -9.00 12.87
CA ARG A 151 5.48 -8.79 12.18
C ARG A 151 5.48 -9.37 10.76
N ALA A 152 4.90 -10.55 10.57
CA ALA A 152 4.79 -11.17 9.24
C ALA A 152 3.92 -10.32 8.31
N ARG A 153 2.76 -9.87 8.80
CA ARG A 153 1.83 -8.98 8.09
C ARG A 153 2.50 -7.68 7.67
N LEU A 154 3.15 -6.98 8.61
CA LEU A 154 3.84 -5.73 8.31
C LEU A 154 5.03 -5.95 7.36
N GLY A 155 5.74 -7.06 7.49
CA GLY A 155 6.81 -7.45 6.57
C GLY A 155 6.31 -7.65 5.13
N GLN A 156 5.20 -8.36 4.95
CA GLN A 156 4.58 -8.56 3.63
C GLN A 156 4.04 -7.23 3.07
N PHE A 157 3.39 -6.40 3.89
CA PHE A 157 2.98 -5.06 3.51
C PHE A 157 4.17 -4.22 2.99
N ASN A 158 5.29 -4.24 3.73
CA ASN A 158 6.52 -3.55 3.33
C ASN A 158 7.07 -4.07 2.00
N GLN A 159 6.96 -5.38 1.73
CA GLN A 159 7.33 -5.94 0.43
C GLN A 159 6.40 -5.45 -0.69
N CYS A 160 5.10 -5.34 -0.46
CA CYS A 160 4.16 -4.79 -1.45
C CYS A 160 4.51 -3.34 -1.80
N VAL A 161 4.73 -2.50 -0.77
CA VAL A 161 5.13 -1.10 -0.97
C VAL A 161 6.47 -1.00 -1.71
N ARG A 162 7.45 -1.83 -1.34
CA ARG A 162 8.77 -1.86 -2.01
C ARG A 162 8.72 -2.37 -3.42
N ASN A 163 7.73 -3.15 -3.83
CA ASN A 163 7.71 -3.79 -5.15
C ASN A 163 6.72 -3.16 -6.13
N PHE A 164 5.78 -2.34 -5.66
CA PHE A 164 4.72 -1.78 -6.50
C PHE A 164 4.50 -0.29 -6.18
N LYS A 165 4.88 0.59 -7.12
CA LYS A 165 4.80 2.06 -6.96
C LYS A 165 3.36 2.54 -6.83
N LYS A 166 2.41 1.92 -7.53
CA LYS A 166 0.98 2.24 -7.38
C LYS A 166 0.51 2.00 -5.95
N THR A 167 0.95 0.90 -5.34
CA THR A 167 0.65 0.56 -3.94
C THR A 167 1.27 1.58 -3.00
N ALA A 168 2.55 1.91 -3.20
CA ALA A 168 3.22 2.95 -2.42
C ALA A 168 2.51 4.32 -2.55
N ASP A 169 2.10 4.74 -3.75
CA ASP A 169 1.39 6.01 -3.96
C ASP A 169 0.03 6.02 -3.25
N ASN A 170 -0.71 4.92 -3.31
CA ASN A 170 -1.98 4.78 -2.58
C ASN A 170 -1.76 4.88 -1.06
N VAL A 171 -0.74 4.21 -0.52
CA VAL A 171 -0.37 4.30 0.90
C VAL A 171 0.03 5.73 1.29
N MET A 172 0.86 6.40 0.48
CA MET A 172 1.26 7.80 0.74
C MET A 172 0.06 8.77 0.74
N ARG A 173 -1.02 8.42 0.04
CA ARG A 173 -2.28 9.18 0.02
C ARG A 173 -3.25 8.75 1.11
N MET A 174 -2.84 7.85 2.00
CA MET A 174 -3.68 7.19 3.00
C MET A 174 -4.88 6.44 2.39
N ALA A 175 -4.80 6.07 1.11
CA ALA A 175 -5.81 5.29 0.42
C ALA A 175 -5.49 3.79 0.52
N TYR A 176 -6.51 2.97 0.78
CA TYR A 176 -6.42 1.50 0.78
C TYR A 176 -5.40 0.87 1.76
N HIS A 177 -4.77 1.65 2.63
CA HIS A 177 -3.76 1.15 3.58
C HIS A 177 -4.32 0.06 4.50
N GLN A 178 -5.58 0.14 4.93
CA GLN A 178 -6.23 -0.92 5.71
C GLN A 178 -6.39 -2.22 4.89
N GLU A 179 -6.79 -2.12 3.62
CA GLU A 179 -6.91 -3.28 2.73
C GLU A 179 -5.57 -3.97 2.55
N TYR A 180 -4.53 -3.18 2.32
CA TYR A 180 -3.18 -3.69 2.15
C TYR A 180 -2.62 -4.32 3.43
N LEU A 181 -3.05 -3.86 4.60
CA LEU A 181 -2.68 -4.45 5.89
C LEU A 181 -3.49 -5.70 6.22
N VAL A 182 -4.74 -5.81 5.77
CA VAL A 182 -5.58 -6.99 6.01
C VAL A 182 -5.18 -8.16 5.11
N THR A 183 -4.89 -7.90 3.83
CA THR A 183 -4.56 -8.95 2.85
C THR A 183 -3.23 -8.70 2.12
N PRO A 184 -2.10 -8.48 2.82
CA PRO A 184 -0.84 -8.14 2.16
C PRO A 184 -0.33 -9.27 1.26
N PHE A 185 -0.56 -10.54 1.60
CA PHE A 185 -0.10 -11.67 0.79
C PHE A 185 -0.92 -11.80 -0.49
N ASN A 186 -2.25 -11.78 -0.39
CA ASN A 186 -3.13 -11.83 -1.56
C ASN A 186 -2.84 -10.67 -2.52
N LEU A 187 -2.65 -9.46 -1.98
CA LEU A 187 -2.28 -8.28 -2.76
C LEU A 187 -0.94 -8.49 -3.48
N PHE A 188 0.07 -9.04 -2.79
CA PHE A 188 1.36 -9.33 -3.40
C PHE A 188 1.23 -10.27 -4.60
N LEU A 189 0.44 -11.34 -4.47
CA LEU A 189 0.21 -12.29 -5.57
C LEU A 189 -0.49 -11.63 -6.75
N LEU A 190 -1.59 -10.90 -6.50
CA LEU A 190 -2.36 -10.20 -7.53
C LEU A 190 -1.46 -9.24 -8.33
N LEU A 191 -0.69 -8.41 -7.62
CA LEU A 191 0.20 -7.45 -8.27
C LEU A 191 1.35 -8.14 -9.00
N SER A 192 1.89 -9.23 -8.45
CA SER A 192 2.95 -10.00 -9.12
C SER A 192 2.47 -10.62 -10.43
N ASP A 193 1.24 -11.13 -10.45
CA ASP A 193 0.62 -11.67 -11.66
C ASP A 193 0.38 -10.56 -12.70
N GLU A 194 -0.12 -9.38 -12.29
CA GLU A 194 -0.24 -8.22 -13.17
C GLU A 194 1.12 -7.84 -13.81
N VAL A 195 2.20 -7.88 -13.02
CA VAL A 195 3.55 -7.60 -13.52
C VAL A 195 4.02 -8.65 -14.52
N ARG A 196 3.79 -9.93 -14.22
CA ARG A 196 4.14 -11.03 -15.13
C ARG A 196 3.40 -10.91 -16.46
N ASP A 197 2.10 -10.65 -16.42
CA ASP A 197 1.26 -10.56 -17.61
C ASP A 197 1.64 -9.35 -18.48
N PHE A 198 1.97 -8.21 -17.86
CA PHE A 198 2.49 -7.06 -18.58
C PHE A 198 3.80 -7.37 -19.29
N ASN A 199 4.75 -8.00 -18.58
CA ASN A 199 6.04 -8.36 -19.15
C ASN A 199 5.91 -9.38 -20.30
N ALA A 200 4.97 -10.33 -20.19
CA ALA A 200 4.66 -11.28 -21.26
C ALA A 200 4.18 -10.56 -22.53
N ARG A 201 3.24 -9.61 -22.40
CA ARG A 201 2.74 -8.81 -23.53
C ARG A 201 3.81 -7.95 -24.18
N GLN A 202 4.73 -7.38 -23.40
CA GLN A 202 5.87 -6.62 -23.94
C GLN A 202 6.87 -7.52 -24.68
N GLY A 203 7.09 -8.75 -24.18
CA GLY A 203 7.93 -9.76 -24.84
C GLY A 203 7.34 -10.25 -26.16
N GLU A 204 6.02 -10.45 -26.23
CA GLU A 204 5.31 -10.85 -27.44
C GLU A 204 5.27 -9.72 -28.49
N GLY A 205 5.20 -8.45 -28.06
CA GLY A 205 5.28 -7.28 -28.95
C GLY A 205 6.68 -6.97 -29.49
N ALA A 206 7.74 -7.50 -28.89
CA ALA A 206 9.12 -7.33 -29.36
C ALA A 206 9.54 -8.35 -30.43
N ALA A 207 8.72 -9.38 -30.67
CA ALA A 207 8.99 -10.46 -31.61
C ALA A 207 8.10 -10.41 -32.86
N GLN A 208 7.90 -9.23 -33.45
CA GLN A 208 7.59 -9.11 -34.87
C GLN A 208 7.93 -7.68 -35.34
N PRO A 209 9.03 -7.44 -36.08
CA PRO A 209 9.02 -6.33 -37.01
C PRO A 209 7.92 -6.65 -38.02
N SER A 210 6.77 -6.00 -37.88
CA SER A 210 5.79 -6.00 -38.95
C SER A 210 6.44 -5.28 -40.14
N ASN A 211 6.96 -6.07 -41.06
CA ASN A 211 7.14 -5.66 -42.45
C ASN A 211 5.73 -5.43 -43.03
N HIS A 212 5.04 -4.40 -42.54
CA HIS A 212 3.96 -3.81 -43.30
C HIS A 212 4.64 -2.96 -44.38
N PRO A 213 4.54 -3.33 -45.67
CA PRO A 213 4.87 -2.38 -46.72
C PRO A 213 4.00 -1.15 -46.49
N HIS A 214 4.67 -0.02 -46.28
CA HIS A 214 4.03 1.29 -46.26
C HIS A 214 3.12 1.36 -47.49
N PRO A 215 1.80 1.53 -47.36
CA PRO A 215 0.99 1.90 -48.51
C PRO A 215 1.51 3.27 -48.95
N SER A 216 2.13 3.29 -50.12
CA SER A 216 2.37 4.50 -50.88
C SER A 216 1.01 5.18 -51.07
N HIS A 217 0.75 6.23 -50.30
CA HIS A 217 -0.31 7.17 -50.61
C HIS A 217 0.22 8.10 -51.70
N PRO A 218 -0.22 8.00 -52.97
CA PRO A 218 -0.35 9.19 -53.77
C PRO A 218 -1.58 9.92 -53.24
N TYR A 219 -1.50 11.24 -53.08
CA TYR A 219 -2.50 12.21 -53.53
C TYR A 219 -2.07 13.57 -52.98
N PHE A 220 -1.25 14.22 -53.80
CA PHE A 220 -1.25 15.67 -53.94
C PHE A 220 -2.70 16.11 -54.18
N PHE A 221 -3.19 17.03 -53.36
CA PHE A 221 -4.32 17.88 -53.72
C PHE A 221 -3.73 19.25 -54.05
N ASP A 222 -3.69 19.57 -55.34
CA ASP A 222 -3.35 20.89 -55.86
C ASP A 222 -4.60 21.77 -55.77
N PRO A 223 -4.60 22.89 -55.02
CA PRO A 223 -5.79 23.71 -54.80
C PRO A 223 -6.05 24.73 -55.93
N ASN A 224 -5.47 24.58 -57.13
CA ASN A 224 -5.60 25.56 -58.22
C ASN A 224 -6.42 25.11 -59.45
N ASP A 225 -7.21 24.04 -59.38
CA ASP A 225 -8.18 23.71 -60.43
C ASP A 225 -9.62 24.05 -59.99
N GLY A 226 -10.11 25.22 -60.40
CA GLY A 226 -11.54 25.59 -60.42
C GLY A 226 -11.92 26.85 -59.65
#